data_AF-A0A2N9LK28-F1
#
_entry.id   AF-A0A2N9LK28-F1
#
_cell.length_a   1.000
_cell.length_b   1.000
_cell.length_c   1.000
_cell.angle_alpha   90.00
_cell.angle_beta   90.00
_cell.angle_gamma   90.00
#
_symmetry.space_group_name_H-M   'P 1'
#
loop_
_entity.id
_entity.type
_entity.pdbx_description
1 polymer ?
#
loop_
_entity_poly.entity_id
_entity_poly.type
_entity_poly.pdbx_seq_one_letter_code
_entity_poly.pdbx_strand_id
1 'polypeptide(L)'
;MAACATTYFESGRNWGARIAERNAELMAQQAQRRRRVRTPEFFFAKHFDNTRIVKASDPVRVREMRVFAAAATVLFSLIMVYGLQHFSAIETSYRVETEKQILDQLREDNRQLHLSEAQLTQPARIDQMAHQYGLAEPQAGQVVYPSDRPDSGSPTLAQAVPQAR
;
A
#
# COMPACT_ATOMS: atom_id res chain seq x y z
N MET A 1 49.59 31.76 -7.44
CA MET A 1 48.46 30.88 -7.06
C MET A 1 47.96 31.29 -5.69
N ALA A 2 46.83 31.99 -5.60
CA ALA A 2 45.97 32.06 -4.41
C ALA A 2 44.72 32.92 -4.73
N ALA A 3 43.59 32.24 -4.90
CA ALA A 3 42.21 32.69 -4.65
C ALA A 3 41.72 34.03 -5.25
N CYS A 4 41.51 34.06 -6.58
CA CYS A 4 40.38 34.83 -7.15
C CYS A 4 39.16 33.91 -7.21
N ALA A 5 38.49 33.70 -6.08
CA ALA A 5 37.19 33.06 -6.05
C ALA A 5 36.46 33.50 -4.78
N THR A 6 35.40 34.29 -4.95
CA THR A 6 34.24 34.52 -4.05
C THR A 6 33.87 36.01 -3.94
N THR A 7 33.36 36.62 -5.01
CA THR A 7 32.57 37.87 -4.87
C THR A 7 31.26 37.85 -5.64
N TYR A 8 30.92 36.75 -6.34
CA TYR A 8 29.69 36.65 -7.13
C TYR A 8 28.46 36.13 -6.37
N PHE A 9 28.58 35.91 -5.05
CA PHE A 9 27.49 35.38 -4.21
C PHE A 9 27.11 36.32 -3.05
N GLU A 10 27.20 37.63 -3.25
CA GLU A 10 26.71 38.64 -2.27
C GLU A 10 25.42 39.34 -2.71
N SER A 11 24.64 38.74 -3.62
CA SER A 11 23.32 39.23 -4.05
C SER A 11 22.19 38.87 -3.06
N GLY A 12 22.51 38.72 -1.77
CA GLY A 12 21.61 38.17 -0.77
C GLY A 12 21.69 38.84 0.59
N ARG A 13 22.21 40.06 0.69
CA ARG A 13 22.10 40.82 1.94
C ARG A 13 20.64 41.24 2.09
N ASN A 14 19.87 40.39 2.77
CA ASN A 14 18.44 40.53 3.05
C ASN A 14 18.15 41.99 3.35
N TRP A 15 17.22 42.59 2.63
CA TRP A 15 16.81 43.98 2.83
C TRP A 15 16.47 44.26 4.31
N GLY A 16 15.89 43.27 5.00
CA GLY A 16 15.68 43.30 6.45
C GLY A 16 16.97 43.36 7.29
N ALA A 17 18.04 42.68 6.90
CA ALA A 17 19.34 42.76 7.59
C ALA A 17 19.97 44.15 7.42
N ARG A 18 19.90 44.74 6.22
CA ARG A 18 20.38 46.12 5.98
C ARG A 18 19.56 47.16 6.78
N ILE A 19 18.25 46.96 6.89
CA ILE A 19 17.39 47.81 7.73
C ILE A 19 17.75 47.64 9.21
N ALA A 20 17.99 46.42 9.67
CA ALA A 20 18.37 46.15 11.04
C ALA A 20 19.71 46.82 11.40
N GLU A 21 20.71 46.71 10.52
CA GLU A 21 22.00 47.39 10.65
C GLU A 21 21.81 48.91 10.70
N ARG A 22 21.04 49.49 9.77
CA ARG A 22 20.77 50.94 9.74
C ARG A 22 20.02 51.42 10.98
N ASN A 23 19.06 50.65 11.47
CA ASN A 23 18.34 50.99 12.69
C ASN A 23 19.25 50.92 13.92
N ALA A 24 20.16 49.94 13.97
CA ALA A 24 21.16 49.84 15.03
C ALA A 24 22.11 51.05 15.05
N GLU A 25 22.56 51.49 13.87
CA GLU A 25 23.36 52.73 13.73
C GLU A 25 22.59 53.96 14.24
N LEU A 26 21.32 54.10 13.86
CA LEU A 26 20.48 55.22 14.30
C LEU A 26 20.26 55.21 15.82
N MET A 27 20.06 54.03 16.42
CA MET A 27 19.91 53.88 17.87
C MET A 27 21.20 54.23 18.61
N ALA A 28 22.36 53.82 18.10
CA ALA A 28 23.66 54.19 18.65
C ALA A 28 23.91 55.71 18.58
N GLN A 29 23.54 56.34 17.46
CA GLN A 29 23.62 57.79 17.30
C GLN A 29 22.66 58.55 18.25
N GLN A 30 21.47 58.01 18.53
CA GLN A 30 20.54 58.60 19.50
C GLN A 30 21.13 58.61 20.92
N ALA A 31 21.74 57.51 21.35
CA ALA A 31 22.39 57.43 22.67
C ALA A 31 23.52 58.48 22.80
N GLN A 32 24.27 58.71 21.73
CA GLN A 32 25.35 59.70 21.70
C GLN A 32 24.84 61.15 21.67
N ARG A 33 23.69 61.41 21.03
CA ARG A 33 23.01 62.72 21.05
C ARG A 33 22.38 63.04 22.41
N ARG A 34 21.83 62.04 23.12
CA ARG A 34 21.28 62.22 24.49
C ARG A 34 22.33 62.61 25.52
N ARG A 35 23.58 62.18 25.38
CA ARG A 35 24.67 62.53 26.31
C ARG A 35 25.07 64.01 26.30
N ARG A 36 24.68 64.80 25.30
CA ARG A 36 25.15 66.20 25.12
C ARG A 36 24.13 67.26 25.53
N VAL A 37 22.94 66.89 26.00
CA VAL A 37 21.85 67.84 26.27
C VAL A 37 21.44 67.76 27.74
N ARG A 38 21.87 68.73 28.54
CA ARG A 38 21.46 68.96 29.94
C ARG A 38 20.21 69.83 29.96
N THR A 39 19.12 69.38 29.33
CA THR A 39 17.84 70.09 29.26
C THR A 39 16.76 69.15 29.80
N PRO A 40 15.80 69.63 30.63
CA PRO A 40 14.76 68.77 31.20
C PRO A 40 14.00 68.02 30.10
N GLU A 41 13.98 66.69 30.20
CA GLU A 41 13.35 65.82 29.22
C GLU A 41 11.83 65.93 29.35
N PHE A 42 11.20 66.70 28.47
CA PHE A 42 9.75 66.68 28.31
C PHE A 42 9.37 65.42 27.52
N PHE A 43 8.87 64.41 28.23
CA PHE A 43 8.32 63.21 27.60
C PHE A 43 6.96 63.53 26.98
N PHE A 44 6.97 63.92 25.72
CA PHE A 44 5.73 63.92 24.94
C PHE A 44 5.36 62.47 24.66
N ALA A 45 4.30 61.98 25.31
CA ALA A 45 3.67 60.71 24.98
C ALA A 45 3.01 60.83 23.59
N LYS A 46 3.83 60.71 22.54
CA LYS A 46 3.36 60.65 21.17
C LYS A 46 2.60 59.34 20.99
N HIS A 47 1.28 59.43 20.90
CA HIS A 47 0.45 58.27 20.61
C HIS A 47 0.65 57.91 19.14
N PHE A 48 1.42 56.85 18.90
CA PHE A 48 1.59 56.30 17.55
C PHE A 48 0.33 55.52 17.19
N ASP A 49 -0.55 56.16 16.43
CA ASP A 49 -1.71 55.48 15.86
C ASP A 49 -1.28 54.62 14.66
N ASN A 50 -1.11 53.32 14.91
CA ASN A 50 -0.72 52.33 13.90
C ASN A 50 -1.92 51.68 13.20
N THR A 51 -3.15 52.17 13.42
CA THR A 51 -4.37 51.57 12.84
C THR A 51 -4.38 51.53 11.33
N ARG A 52 -3.59 52.39 10.66
CA ARG A 52 -3.46 52.46 9.20
C ARG A 52 -2.25 51.74 8.63
N ILE A 53 -1.40 51.13 9.47
CA ILE A 53 -0.22 50.38 8.99
C ILE A 53 -0.69 49.02 8.47
N VAL A 54 -0.99 48.97 7.18
CA VAL A 54 -1.16 47.70 6.47
C VAL A 54 0.22 47.08 6.28
N LYS A 55 0.48 45.97 6.96
CA LYS A 55 1.72 45.21 6.81
C LYS A 55 1.82 44.75 5.35
N ALA A 56 2.75 45.32 4.60
CA ALA A 56 3.01 44.90 3.23
C ALA A 56 3.29 43.39 3.21
N SER A 57 2.64 42.67 2.28
CA SER A 57 2.83 41.23 2.16
C SER A 57 4.25 40.96 1.66
N ASP A 58 5.06 40.27 2.45
CA ASP A 58 6.41 39.87 2.04
C ASP A 58 6.30 38.66 1.07
N PRO A 59 6.53 38.84 -0.24
CA PRO A 59 6.33 37.77 -1.23
C PRO A 59 7.31 36.60 -1.02
N VAL A 60 8.45 36.86 -0.38
CA VAL A 60 9.47 35.86 -0.04
C VAL A 60 8.92 34.85 0.98
N ARG A 61 8.25 35.33 2.05
CA ARG A 61 7.68 34.44 3.08
C ARG A 61 6.57 33.55 2.53
N VAL A 62 5.75 34.08 1.61
CA VAL A 62 4.71 33.30 0.93
C VAL A 62 5.33 32.19 0.09
N ARG A 63 6.45 32.47 -0.60
CA ARG A 63 7.17 31.46 -1.38
C ARG A 63 7.79 30.37 -0.49
N GLU A 64 8.40 30.75 0.62
CA GLU A 64 8.97 29.80 1.60
C GLU A 64 7.88 28.88 2.20
N MET A 65 6.73 29.45 2.61
CA MET A 65 5.60 28.65 3.10
C MET A 65 5.05 27.69 2.04
N ARG A 66 4.99 28.12 0.77
CA ARG A 66 4.55 27.23 -0.33
C ARG A 66 5.52 26.09 -0.56
N VAL A 67 6.83 26.35 -0.54
CA VAL A 67 7.85 25.29 -0.69
C VAL A 67 7.82 24.33 0.48
N PHE A 68 7.67 24.83 1.71
CA PHE A 68 7.52 23.99 2.90
C PHE A 68 6.25 23.12 2.83
N ALA A 69 5.11 23.71 2.44
CA ALA A 69 3.86 22.97 2.27
C ALA A 69 3.96 21.92 1.15
N ALA A 70 4.62 22.25 0.04
CA ALA A 70 4.89 21.30 -1.03
C ALA A 70 5.78 20.13 -0.55
N ALA A 71 6.84 20.42 0.21
CA ALA A 71 7.69 19.37 0.78
C ALA A 71 6.91 18.48 1.77
N ALA A 72 6.09 19.07 2.64
CA ALA A 72 5.28 18.35 3.61
C ALA A 72 4.22 17.45 2.93
N THR A 73 3.56 17.96 1.89
CA THR A 73 2.58 17.19 1.12
C THR A 73 3.23 16.04 0.37
N VAL A 74 4.39 16.25 -0.26
CA VAL A 74 5.15 15.16 -0.91
C VAL A 74 5.57 14.09 0.10
N LEU A 75 6.13 14.49 1.25
CA LEU A 75 6.51 13.55 2.30
C LEU A 75 5.30 12.75 2.81
N PHE A 76 4.19 13.43 3.08
CA PHE A 76 2.95 12.79 3.52
C PHE A 76 2.42 11.81 2.48
N SER A 77 2.39 12.19 1.20
CA SER A 77 1.97 11.31 0.11
C SER A 77 2.86 10.07 -0.01
N LEU A 78 4.18 10.21 0.13
CA LEU A 78 5.10 9.05 0.12
C LEU A 78 4.80 8.09 1.27
N ILE A 79 4.61 8.60 2.49
CA ILE A 79 4.27 7.78 3.66
C ILE A 79 2.91 7.09 3.45
N MET A 80 1.93 7.81 2.93
CA MET A 80 0.59 7.26 2.72
C MET A 80 0.59 6.20 1.61
N VAL A 81 1.30 6.42 0.50
CA VAL A 81 1.49 5.40 -0.56
C VAL A 81 2.21 4.18 0.00
N TYR A 82 3.27 4.36 0.78
CA TYR A 82 3.98 3.25 1.42
C TYR A 82 3.06 2.47 2.36
N GLY A 83 2.26 3.15 3.19
CA GLY A 83 1.28 2.53 4.06
C GLY A 83 0.25 1.72 3.26
N LEU A 84 -0.37 2.33 2.25
CA LEU A 84 -1.33 1.66 1.37
C LEU A 84 -0.71 0.45 0.65
N GLN A 85 0.52 0.58 0.16
CA GLN A 85 1.27 -0.52 -0.45
C GLN A 85 1.55 -1.63 0.57
N HIS A 86 1.97 -1.29 1.77
CA HIS A 86 2.26 -2.26 2.83
C HIS A 86 1.00 -3.04 3.22
N PHE A 87 -0.15 -2.37 3.37
CA PHE A 87 -1.43 -3.03 3.59
C PHE A 87 -1.84 -3.92 2.41
N SER A 88 -1.66 -3.47 1.16
CA SER A 88 -1.98 -4.28 -0.01
C SER A 88 -1.11 -5.55 -0.10
N ALA A 89 0.16 -5.46 0.29
CA ALA A 89 1.07 -6.60 0.33
C ALA A 89 0.66 -7.59 1.41
N ILE A 90 0.25 -7.11 2.59
CA ILE A 90 -0.23 -7.96 3.69
C ILE A 90 -1.51 -8.70 3.30
N GLU A 91 -2.53 -8.00 2.76
CA GLU A 91 -3.78 -8.64 2.35
C GLU A 91 -3.58 -9.65 1.21
N THR A 92 -2.77 -9.29 0.21
CA THR A 92 -2.43 -10.19 -0.90
C THR A 92 -1.67 -11.42 -0.41
N SER A 93 -0.77 -11.24 0.56
CA SER A 93 -0.03 -12.37 1.15
C SER A 93 -0.95 -13.34 1.87
N TYR A 94 -1.96 -12.86 2.60
CA TYR A 94 -2.95 -13.74 3.23
C TYR A 94 -3.82 -14.48 2.21
N ARG A 95 -4.24 -13.83 1.12
CA ARG A 95 -4.99 -14.51 0.06
C ARG A 95 -4.17 -15.62 -0.59
N VAL A 96 -2.91 -15.34 -0.92
CA VAL A 96 -1.99 -16.33 -1.50
C VAL A 96 -1.74 -17.49 -0.54
N GLU A 97 -1.56 -17.22 0.75
CA GLU A 97 -1.36 -18.27 1.76
C GLU A 97 -2.62 -19.15 1.90
N THR A 98 -3.80 -18.53 1.91
CA THR A 98 -5.08 -19.25 2.01
C THR A 98 -5.32 -20.12 0.78
N GLU A 99 -5.07 -19.60 -0.42
CA GLU A 99 -5.20 -20.35 -1.68
C GLU A 99 -4.23 -21.54 -1.74
N LYS A 100 -3.00 -21.38 -1.26
CA LYS A 100 -2.04 -22.49 -1.15
C LYS A 100 -2.52 -23.57 -0.19
N GLN A 101 -3.02 -23.20 0.98
CA GLN A 101 -3.57 -24.15 1.95
C GLN A 101 -4.75 -24.94 1.35
N ILE A 102 -5.64 -24.27 0.61
CA ILE A 102 -6.76 -24.93 -0.07
C ILE A 102 -6.23 -25.92 -1.13
N LEU A 103 -5.25 -25.53 -1.95
CA LEU A 103 -4.67 -26.42 -2.95
C LEU A 103 -4.02 -27.66 -2.34
N ASP A 104 -3.28 -27.49 -1.24
CA ASP A 104 -2.62 -28.62 -0.58
C ASP A 104 -3.64 -29.52 0.12
N GLN A 105 -4.71 -28.96 0.70
CA GLN A 105 -5.84 -29.74 1.21
C GLN A 105 -6.50 -30.57 0.10
N LEU A 106 -6.82 -29.94 -1.04
CA LEU A 106 -7.43 -30.64 -2.18
C LEU A 106 -6.53 -31.75 -2.72
N ARG A 107 -5.21 -31.54 -2.74
CA ARG A 107 -4.24 -32.57 -3.16
C ARG A 107 -4.23 -33.77 -2.21
N GLU A 108 -4.28 -33.50 -0.91
CA GLU A 108 -4.33 -34.56 0.09
C GLU A 108 -5.65 -35.32 0.03
N ASP A 109 -6.78 -34.62 -0.09
CA ASP A 109 -8.10 -35.22 -0.28
C ASP A 109 -8.13 -36.10 -1.53
N ASN A 110 -7.57 -35.61 -2.64
CA ASN A 110 -7.50 -36.36 -3.89
C ASN A 110 -6.64 -37.63 -3.75
N ARG A 111 -5.52 -37.54 -3.03
CA ARG A 111 -4.68 -38.71 -2.71
C ARG A 111 -5.44 -39.72 -1.87
N GLN A 112 -6.18 -39.27 -0.85
CA GLN A 112 -7.01 -40.14 -0.01
C GLN A 112 -8.11 -40.81 -0.82
N LEU A 113 -8.76 -40.07 -1.74
CA LEU A 113 -9.76 -40.63 -2.64
C LEU A 113 -9.17 -41.74 -3.51
N HIS A 114 -8.02 -41.50 -4.14
CA HIS A 114 -7.34 -42.55 -4.94
C HIS A 114 -6.95 -43.77 -4.11
N LEU A 115 -6.51 -43.59 -2.86
CA LEU A 115 -6.23 -44.71 -1.96
C LEU A 115 -7.50 -45.49 -1.62
N SER A 116 -8.60 -44.80 -1.33
CA SER A 116 -9.89 -45.44 -1.03
C SER A 116 -10.46 -46.17 -2.25
N GLU A 117 -10.34 -45.59 -3.45
CA GLU A 117 -10.72 -46.21 -4.71
C GLU A 117 -9.92 -47.50 -4.94
N ALA A 118 -8.60 -47.46 -4.75
CA ALA A 118 -7.75 -48.64 -4.88
C ALA A 118 -8.12 -49.74 -3.86
N GLN A 119 -8.45 -49.36 -2.62
CA GLN A 119 -8.90 -50.30 -1.57
C GLN A 119 -10.30 -50.87 -1.86
N LEU A 120 -11.18 -50.12 -2.50
CA LEU A 120 -12.52 -50.59 -2.87
C LEU A 120 -12.49 -51.48 -4.11
N THR A 121 -11.61 -51.17 -5.07
CA THR A 121 -11.45 -51.91 -6.32
C THR A 121 -10.61 -53.18 -6.14
N GLN A 122 -10.04 -53.40 -4.95
CA GLN A 122 -9.21 -54.57 -4.68
C GLN A 122 -10.03 -55.87 -4.86
N PRO A 123 -9.65 -56.75 -5.82
CA PRO A 123 -10.47 -57.90 -6.20
C PRO A 123 -10.69 -58.87 -5.03
N ALA A 124 -9.66 -59.10 -4.21
CA ALA A 124 -9.77 -59.94 -3.01
C ALA A 124 -10.85 -59.45 -2.03
N ARG A 125 -11.07 -58.12 -1.92
CA ARG A 125 -12.12 -57.56 -1.07
C ARG A 125 -13.50 -57.76 -1.69
N ILE A 126 -13.60 -57.59 -3.01
CA ILE A 126 -14.83 -57.80 -3.77
C ILE A 126 -15.26 -59.27 -3.67
N ASP A 127 -14.32 -60.21 -3.84
CA ASP A 127 -14.61 -61.66 -3.75
C ASP A 127 -15.07 -62.06 -2.35
N GLN A 128 -14.41 -61.56 -1.30
CA GLN A 128 -14.87 -61.79 0.08
C GLN A 128 -16.28 -61.26 0.31
N MET A 129 -16.59 -60.07 -0.20
CA MET A 129 -17.90 -59.46 -0.05
C MET A 129 -18.96 -60.20 -0.87
N ALA A 130 -18.62 -60.67 -2.08
CA ALA A 130 -19.48 -61.49 -2.91
C ALA A 130 -19.89 -62.79 -2.20
N HIS A 131 -18.93 -63.48 -1.58
CA HIS A 131 -19.20 -64.68 -0.79
C HIS A 131 -20.09 -64.42 0.44
N GLN A 132 -19.93 -63.27 1.12
CA GLN A 132 -20.83 -62.88 2.21
C GLN A 132 -22.28 -62.69 1.75
N TYR A 133 -22.48 -62.21 0.53
CA TYR A 133 -23.80 -62.07 -0.09
C TYR A 133 -24.32 -63.36 -0.75
N GLY A 134 -23.61 -64.49 -0.59
CA GLY A 134 -23.98 -65.77 -1.20
C GLY A 134 -23.81 -65.80 -2.72
N LEU A 135 -23.09 -64.84 -3.28
CA LEU A 135 -22.71 -64.81 -4.69
C LEU A 135 -21.48 -65.70 -4.88
N ALA A 136 -21.52 -66.51 -5.94
CA ALA A 136 -20.45 -67.42 -6.32
C ALA A 136 -20.13 -67.23 -7.80
N GLU A 137 -18.93 -67.63 -8.19
CA GLU A 137 -18.50 -67.57 -9.59
C GLU A 137 -19.47 -68.39 -10.46
N PRO A 138 -20.02 -67.82 -11.55
CA PRO A 138 -20.97 -68.52 -12.38
C PRO A 138 -20.30 -69.70 -13.09
N GLN A 139 -21.00 -70.84 -13.17
CA GLN A 139 -20.51 -72.00 -13.90
C GLN A 139 -20.48 -71.71 -15.40
N ALA A 140 -19.56 -72.36 -16.13
CA ALA A 140 -19.44 -72.20 -17.57
C ALA A 140 -20.78 -72.49 -18.28
N GLY A 141 -21.35 -71.48 -18.95
CA GLY A 141 -22.65 -71.57 -19.63
C GLY A 141 -23.87 -71.03 -18.84
N GLN A 142 -23.70 -70.61 -17.59
CA GLN A 142 -24.77 -70.09 -16.74
C GLN A 142 -25.09 -68.60 -17.00
N VAL A 143 -24.17 -67.86 -17.63
CA VAL A 143 -24.35 -66.44 -17.97
C VAL A 143 -25.04 -66.31 -19.32
N VAL A 144 -26.30 -65.92 -19.31
CA VAL A 144 -27.07 -65.60 -20.53
C VAL A 144 -27.05 -64.10 -20.74
N TYR A 145 -26.36 -63.64 -21.78
CA TYR A 145 -26.43 -62.24 -22.20
C TYR A 145 -27.79 -62.00 -22.88
N PRO A 146 -28.60 -61.04 -22.42
CA PRO A 146 -29.79 -60.63 -23.15
C PRO A 146 -29.35 -60.08 -24.52
N SER A 147 -29.63 -60.81 -25.58
CA SER A 147 -29.40 -60.36 -26.95
C SER A 147 -30.53 -59.39 -27.34
N ASP A 148 -30.33 -58.10 -27.12
CA ASP A 148 -31.09 -57.05 -27.78
C ASP A 148 -30.09 -56.24 -28.62
N ARG A 149 -30.08 -56.28 -29.95
CA ARG A 149 -31.22 -56.27 -30.87
C ARG A 149 -30.69 -56.54 -32.30
N PRO A 150 -31.46 -57.10 -33.25
CA PRO A 150 -30.98 -57.22 -34.62
C PRO A 150 -30.80 -55.82 -35.21
N ASP A 151 -29.54 -55.58 -35.59
CA ASP A 151 -29.06 -54.67 -36.62
C ASP A 151 -28.93 -53.15 -36.34
N SER A 152 -27.72 -52.68 -36.65
CA SER A 152 -27.29 -51.33 -37.06
C SER A 152 -26.80 -50.32 -35.99
N GLY A 153 -25.53 -50.46 -35.59
CA GLY A 153 -24.48 -49.64 -36.20
C GLY A 153 -24.25 -48.18 -35.75
N SER A 154 -24.49 -47.77 -34.50
CA SER A 154 -23.94 -46.50 -34.00
C SER A 154 -23.47 -46.57 -32.54
N PRO A 155 -22.23 -46.15 -32.22
CA PRO A 155 -21.73 -46.14 -30.85
C PRO A 155 -22.36 -45.00 -30.05
N THR A 156 -23.19 -45.33 -29.07
CA THR A 156 -23.79 -44.35 -28.16
C THR A 156 -22.90 -44.19 -26.94
N LEU A 157 -22.16 -43.08 -26.88
CA LEU A 157 -21.44 -42.63 -25.68
C LEU A 157 -22.46 -42.31 -24.58
N ALA A 158 -22.38 -43.00 -23.45
CA ALA A 158 -23.15 -42.66 -22.26
C ALA A 158 -22.60 -41.36 -21.66
N GLN A 159 -23.36 -40.26 -21.79
CA GLN A 159 -23.04 -38.99 -21.14
C GLN A 159 -23.72 -38.91 -19.78
N ALA A 160 -22.93 -38.89 -18.71
CA ALA A 160 -23.42 -38.60 -17.37
C ALA A 160 -23.66 -37.09 -17.24
N VAL A 161 -24.92 -36.69 -17.04
CA VAL A 161 -25.29 -35.31 -16.72
C VAL A 161 -25.16 -35.11 -15.20
N PRO A 162 -24.31 -34.20 -14.70
CA PRO A 162 -24.26 -33.91 -13.27
C PRO A 162 -25.53 -33.16 -12.85
N GLN A 163 -26.21 -33.66 -11.83
CA GLN A 163 -27.33 -32.98 -11.17
C GLN A 163 -26.76 -31.80 -10.37
N ALA A 164 -26.90 -30.59 -10.91
CA ALA A 164 -26.62 -29.36 -10.19
C ALA A 164 -27.69 -29.14 -9.11
N ARG A 165 -27.25 -28.81 -7.90
CA ARG A 165 -28.08 -28.44 -6.77
C ARG A 165 -28.22 -26.93 -6.69
#